data_AF-A0A2N6QLW6-F1
#
_entry.id   AF-A0A2N6QLW6-F1
#
_cell.length_a   1.000
_cell.length_b   1.000
_cell.length_c   1.000
_cell.angle_alpha   90.00
_cell.angle_beta   90.00
_cell.angle_gamma   90.00
#
_symmetry.space_group_name_H-M   'P 1'
#
loop_
_entity.id
_entity.type
_entity.pdbx_description
1 polymer ?
#
loop_
_entity_poly.entity_id
_entity_poly.type
_entity_poly.pdbx_seq_one_letter_code
_entity_poly.pdbx_strand_id
1 'polypeptide(L)'
;MKVKYIDKRHWRRIIDRDYTEVRVNNNKFKGIIGLVEMHKVRDPLEVSVVNRNIIVADDGYQWLQILPDKKRYSITVMMDDQGNPLEYYFDINIKNITQRGHARTLDLFLDVLVLPNGEYELVDEDDLLRALNDAEITNKQYHEAYVIAHQLMIKIDADFPAMQDKIMYCFHKIKQKAQGRHSKFRNKFKPKHRKGRNQKSHTTRAQQSHFNNKSNHKPQRKNKGQWQRHNNEQQHNDSKQQTRTVKKEQPKTLKDYSKFIRK
;
A
#
# COMPACT_ATOMS: atom_id res chain seq x y z
N MET A 1 8.18 -19.64 2.84
CA MET A 1 8.42 -18.17 2.98
C MET A 1 7.93 -17.44 1.73
N LYS A 2 7.42 -16.21 1.85
CA LYS A 2 6.80 -15.49 0.72
C LYS A 2 7.63 -14.29 0.25
N VAL A 3 7.70 -14.05 -1.06
CA VAL A 3 8.29 -12.81 -1.60
C VAL A 3 7.17 -11.78 -1.77
N LYS A 4 7.21 -10.69 -1.00
CA LYS A 4 6.23 -9.59 -1.12
C LYS A 4 6.87 -8.36 -1.79
N TYR A 5 6.37 -7.96 -2.96
CA TYR A 5 6.76 -6.70 -3.62
C TYR A 5 5.98 -5.52 -3.05
N ILE A 6 6.66 -4.40 -2.84
CA ILE A 6 6.08 -3.26 -2.13
C ILE A 6 5.15 -2.41 -3.00
N ASP A 7 5.28 -2.49 -4.33
CA ASP A 7 4.46 -1.72 -5.27
C ASP A 7 3.05 -2.29 -5.50
N LYS A 8 2.72 -3.38 -4.79
CA LYS A 8 1.43 -4.09 -4.89
C LYS A 8 1.05 -4.43 -6.33
N ARG A 9 2.06 -4.68 -7.19
CA ARG A 9 1.86 -4.85 -8.64
C ARG A 9 0.84 -5.92 -9.04
N HIS A 10 0.72 -6.97 -8.24
CA HIS A 10 -0.15 -8.11 -8.49
C HIS A 10 -1.50 -8.05 -7.76
N TRP A 11 -1.78 -6.97 -7.03
CA TRP A 11 -3.01 -6.89 -6.26
C TRP A 11 -4.20 -6.52 -7.15
N ARG A 12 -4.96 -7.55 -7.54
CA ARG A 12 -6.06 -7.46 -8.52
C ARG A 12 -7.23 -6.57 -8.10
N ARG A 13 -7.29 -6.13 -6.84
CA ARG A 13 -8.34 -5.22 -6.35
C ARG A 13 -8.15 -3.80 -6.88
N ILE A 14 -6.92 -3.36 -7.06
CA ILE A 14 -6.61 -2.05 -7.61
C ILE A 14 -6.80 -2.10 -9.13
N ILE A 15 -7.69 -1.24 -9.64
CA ILE A 15 -7.95 -1.06 -11.07
C ILE A 15 -7.00 -0.01 -11.64
N ASP A 16 -6.85 1.12 -10.93
CA ASP A 16 -5.99 2.23 -11.33
C ASP A 16 -5.21 2.77 -10.13
N ARG A 17 -3.92 3.04 -10.33
CA ARG A 17 -3.03 3.57 -9.29
C ARG A 17 -1.82 4.27 -9.86
N ASP A 18 -1.27 5.17 -9.05
CA ASP A 18 0.12 5.59 -9.14
C ASP A 18 1.00 4.85 -8.13
N TYR A 19 2.27 4.68 -8.50
CA TYR A 19 3.30 4.18 -7.58
C TYR A 19 4.53 5.10 -7.59
N THR A 20 4.89 5.60 -6.42
CA THR A 20 6.13 6.36 -6.21
C THR A 20 7.06 5.57 -5.31
N GLU A 21 8.37 5.61 -5.59
CA GLU A 21 9.39 4.98 -4.74
C GLU A 21 10.58 5.91 -4.52
N VAL A 22 11.07 5.94 -3.29
CA VAL A 22 12.21 6.77 -2.87
C VAL A 22 13.15 5.96 -1.98
N ARG A 23 14.45 5.93 -2.33
CA ARG A 23 15.49 5.50 -1.40
C ARG A 23 15.83 6.65 -0.47
N VAL A 24 15.84 6.37 0.83
CA VAL A 24 16.16 7.33 1.87
C VAL A 24 17.42 6.88 2.59
N ASN A 25 18.37 7.79 2.77
CA ASN A 25 19.62 7.54 3.48
C ASN A 25 20.00 8.81 4.26
N ASN A 26 19.49 8.95 5.49
CA ASN A 26 19.85 10.02 6.40
C ASN A 26 19.69 9.56 7.86
N ASN A 27 19.95 10.46 8.81
CA ASN A 27 19.93 10.12 10.25
C ASN A 27 18.53 9.80 10.79
N LYS A 28 17.46 10.21 10.10
CA LYS A 28 16.08 9.95 10.52
C LYS A 28 15.58 8.58 10.05
N PHE A 29 15.93 8.18 8.83
CA PHE A 29 15.54 6.91 8.26
C PHE A 29 16.56 6.46 7.21
N LYS A 30 16.73 5.14 7.11
CA LYS A 30 17.52 4.50 6.06
C LYS A 30 16.76 3.30 5.53
N GLY A 31 16.51 3.26 4.23
CA GLY A 31 15.70 2.22 3.60
C GLY A 31 15.04 2.67 2.30
N ILE A 32 14.01 1.93 1.88
CA ILE A 32 13.12 2.31 0.78
C ILE A 32 11.73 2.63 1.32
N ILE A 33 11.13 3.68 0.75
CA ILE A 33 9.71 4.01 0.95
C ILE A 33 9.02 3.97 -0.42
N GLY A 34 7.86 3.33 -0.45
CA GLY A 34 6.95 3.26 -1.60
C GLY A 34 5.60 3.86 -1.21
N LEU A 35 4.92 4.50 -2.16
CA LEU A 35 3.57 5.01 -1.97
C LEU A 35 2.72 4.51 -3.14
N VAL A 36 1.68 3.74 -2.80
CA VAL A 36 0.62 3.33 -3.73
C VAL A 36 -0.55 4.27 -3.52
N GLU A 37 -0.91 5.04 -4.54
CA GLU A 37 -2.08 5.93 -4.53
C GLU A 37 -3.17 5.28 -5.38
N MET A 38 -4.27 4.86 -4.77
CA MET A 38 -5.33 4.09 -5.43
C MET A 38 -6.36 5.03 -6.01
N HIS A 39 -6.30 5.28 -7.32
CA HIS A 39 -7.27 6.13 -7.99
C HIS A 39 -8.60 5.42 -8.18
N LYS A 40 -8.56 4.11 -8.42
CA LYS A 40 -9.75 3.27 -8.54
C LYS A 40 -9.52 1.87 -8.01
N VAL A 41 -10.42 1.39 -7.15
CA VAL A 41 -10.51 -0.02 -6.75
C VAL A 41 -11.76 -0.69 -7.33
N ARG A 42 -11.76 -2.02 -7.39
CA ARG A 42 -12.93 -2.79 -7.82
C ARG A 42 -14.06 -2.67 -6.81
N ASP A 43 -13.72 -2.90 -5.54
CA ASP A 43 -14.61 -2.83 -4.39
C ASP A 43 -13.78 -2.40 -3.18
N PRO A 44 -14.36 -1.67 -2.21
CA PRO A 44 -13.69 -1.38 -0.94
C PRO A 44 -13.22 -2.66 -0.24
N LEU A 45 -12.13 -2.56 0.51
CA LEU A 45 -11.64 -3.61 1.40
C LEU A 45 -11.90 -3.20 2.85
N GLU A 46 -12.82 -3.91 3.50
CA GLU A 46 -13.06 -3.83 4.93
C GLU A 46 -12.35 -4.98 5.65
N VAL A 47 -11.71 -4.68 6.77
CA VAL A 47 -11.02 -5.63 7.65
C VAL A 47 -11.47 -5.44 9.09
N SER A 48 -11.40 -6.51 9.89
CA SER A 48 -11.70 -6.47 11.32
C SER A 48 -10.40 -6.52 12.12
N VAL A 49 -10.13 -5.49 12.93
CA VAL A 49 -8.87 -5.30 13.67
C VAL A 49 -9.19 -4.78 15.06
N VAL A 50 -8.70 -5.43 16.11
CA VAL A 50 -8.96 -5.07 17.52
C VAL A 50 -10.47 -4.84 17.77
N ASN A 51 -11.31 -5.76 17.27
CA ASN A 51 -12.78 -5.71 17.37
C ASN A 51 -13.46 -4.50 16.69
N ARG A 52 -12.81 -3.87 15.71
CA ARG A 52 -13.38 -2.77 14.92
C ARG A 52 -13.32 -3.11 13.45
N ASN A 53 -14.29 -2.65 12.68
CA ASN A 53 -14.24 -2.75 11.23
C ASN A 53 -13.69 -1.46 10.63
N ILE A 54 -12.73 -1.60 9.72
CA ILE A 54 -12.02 -0.48 9.09
C ILE A 54 -11.98 -0.74 7.58
N ILE A 55 -12.38 0.26 6.80
CA ILE A 55 -12.15 0.24 5.35
C ILE A 55 -10.71 0.67 5.13
N VAL A 56 -9.86 -0.22 4.63
CA VAL A 56 -8.41 0.00 4.48
C VAL A 56 -8.00 0.22 3.03
N ALA A 57 -8.90 0.03 2.08
CA ALA A 57 -8.72 0.43 0.70
C ALA A 57 -10.06 0.80 0.08
N ASP A 58 -10.11 2.00 -0.48
CA ASP A 58 -11.22 2.51 -1.29
C ASP A 58 -10.63 3.44 -2.38
N ASP A 59 -11.47 4.01 -3.23
CA ASP A 59 -11.07 5.04 -4.17
C ASP A 59 -10.45 6.25 -3.43
N GLY A 60 -9.30 6.71 -3.92
CA GLY A 60 -8.53 7.82 -3.33
C GLY A 60 -7.58 7.41 -2.20
N TYR A 61 -7.68 6.19 -1.68
CA TYR A 61 -6.89 5.75 -0.52
C TYR A 61 -5.41 5.55 -0.87
N GLN A 62 -4.56 5.56 0.16
CA GLN A 62 -3.12 5.52 0.00
C GLN A 62 -2.48 4.47 0.89
N TRP A 63 -1.58 3.66 0.32
CA TRP A 63 -0.77 2.72 1.09
C TRP A 63 0.70 3.14 1.07
N LEU A 64 1.24 3.52 2.23
CA LEU A 64 2.66 3.76 2.42
C LEU A 64 3.36 2.45 2.77
N GLN A 65 4.45 2.16 2.07
CA GLN A 65 5.24 0.96 2.22
C GLN A 65 6.63 1.37 2.69
N ILE A 66 7.09 0.87 3.82
CA ILE A 66 8.38 1.24 4.41
C ILE A 66 9.19 -0.03 4.62
N LEU A 67 10.35 -0.09 3.97
CA LEU A 67 11.35 -1.15 4.14
C LEU A 67 12.59 -0.55 4.77
N PRO A 68 12.71 -0.58 6.11
CA PRO A 68 13.91 -0.13 6.79
C PRO A 68 15.10 -1.03 6.45
N ASP A 69 16.27 -0.43 6.24
CA ASP A 69 17.54 -1.15 6.06
C ASP A 69 17.89 -1.91 7.36
N LYS A 70 18.38 -3.15 7.22
CA LYS A 70 18.85 -4.01 8.33
C LYS A 70 17.81 -4.28 9.43
N LYS A 71 16.52 -4.03 9.16
CA LYS A 71 15.42 -4.49 10.02
C LYS A 71 14.80 -5.75 9.46
N ARG A 72 14.25 -6.54 10.36
CA ARG A 72 13.57 -7.81 10.09
C ARG A 72 12.04 -7.66 10.11
N TYR A 73 11.57 -6.47 9.71
CA TYR A 73 10.16 -6.20 9.51
C TYR A 73 9.99 -5.12 8.42
N SER A 74 8.84 -5.10 7.76
CA SER A 74 8.38 -4.01 6.91
C SER A 74 7.19 -3.31 7.57
N ILE A 75 6.79 -2.16 7.02
CA ILE A 75 5.59 -1.47 7.48
C ILE A 75 4.72 -1.18 6.26
N THR A 76 3.45 -1.56 6.32
CA THR A 76 2.42 -0.98 5.47
C THR A 76 1.53 -0.09 6.32
N VAL A 77 1.36 1.17 5.92
CA VAL A 77 0.39 2.08 6.54
C VAL A 77 -0.75 2.26 5.56
N MET A 78 -1.95 1.85 5.98
CA MET A 78 -3.18 2.07 5.26
C MET A 78 -3.71 3.44 5.67
N MET A 79 -3.96 4.30 4.70
CA MET A 79 -4.43 5.66 4.92
C MET A 79 -5.69 5.92 4.09
N ASP A 80 -6.56 6.77 4.63
CA ASP A 80 -7.72 7.31 3.91
C ASP A 80 -7.29 8.22 2.75
N ASP A 81 -8.28 8.79 2.06
CA ASP A 81 -8.08 9.70 0.94
C ASP A 81 -7.54 11.09 1.34
N GLN A 82 -7.57 11.43 2.64
CA GLN A 82 -6.89 12.61 3.18
C GLN A 82 -5.46 12.33 3.65
N GLY A 83 -5.03 11.06 3.67
CA GLY A 83 -3.72 10.64 4.13
C GLY A 83 -3.63 10.47 5.65
N ASN A 84 -4.75 10.33 6.35
CA ASN A 84 -4.75 9.96 7.77
C ASN A 84 -4.52 8.46 7.91
N PRO A 85 -3.63 8.01 8.81
CA PRO A 85 -3.44 6.59 9.08
C PRO A 85 -4.69 5.95 9.69
N LEU A 86 -5.07 4.81 9.14
CA LEU A 86 -6.18 3.97 9.59
C LEU A 86 -5.67 2.72 10.31
N GLU A 87 -4.57 2.14 9.80
CA GLU A 87 -3.98 0.91 10.31
C GLU A 87 -2.51 0.80 9.90
N TYR A 88 -1.72 0.15 10.75
CA TYR A 88 -0.31 -0.15 10.52
C TYR A 88 -0.08 -1.66 10.57
N TYR A 89 0.38 -2.23 9.46
CA TYR A 89 0.85 -3.60 9.40
C TYR A 89 2.36 -3.59 9.57
N PHE A 90 2.85 -4.43 10.47
CA PHE A 90 4.26 -4.72 10.58
C PHE A 90 4.52 -6.18 10.17
N ASP A 91 4.84 -6.41 8.89
CA ASP A 91 5.15 -7.77 8.45
C ASP A 91 6.49 -8.22 9.00
N ILE A 92 6.54 -9.41 9.61
CA ILE A 92 7.78 -9.99 10.12
C ILE A 92 8.54 -10.65 8.98
N ASN A 93 9.80 -10.27 8.82
CA ASN A 93 10.61 -10.63 7.67
C ASN A 93 11.92 -11.34 8.09
N ILE A 94 12.39 -12.24 7.24
CA ILE A 94 13.79 -12.68 7.26
C ILE A 94 14.69 -11.49 6.91
N LYS A 95 14.36 -10.80 5.81
CA LYS A 95 15.10 -9.63 5.34
C LYS A 95 14.28 -8.74 4.43
N ASN A 96 14.63 -7.46 4.44
CA ASN A 96 14.19 -6.48 3.45
C ASN A 96 15.23 -6.37 2.33
N ILE A 97 14.79 -6.45 1.08
CA ILE A 97 15.62 -6.21 -0.10
C ILE A 97 15.34 -4.78 -0.58
N THR A 98 16.23 -3.85 -0.26
CA THR A 98 16.06 -2.41 -0.51
C THR A 98 16.73 -1.96 -1.81
N GLN A 99 16.45 -2.66 -2.91
CA GLN A 99 16.89 -2.27 -4.25
C GLN A 99 15.80 -1.47 -4.97
N ARG A 100 16.09 -0.24 -5.41
CA ARG A 100 15.11 0.62 -6.07
C ARG A 100 14.58 -0.05 -7.36
N GLY A 101 13.27 -0.06 -7.56
CA GLY A 101 12.56 -0.73 -8.67
C GLY A 101 12.34 -2.24 -8.47
N HIS A 102 13.00 -2.85 -7.48
CA HIS A 102 12.92 -4.28 -7.17
C HIS A 102 12.76 -4.52 -5.66
N ALA A 103 12.25 -3.53 -4.94
CA ALA A 103 12.12 -3.56 -3.50
C ALA A 103 11.07 -4.60 -3.08
N ARG A 104 11.47 -5.48 -2.17
CA ARG A 104 10.66 -6.64 -1.75
C ARG A 104 11.11 -7.17 -0.41
N THR A 105 10.29 -7.96 0.25
CA THR A 105 10.61 -8.63 1.51
C THR A 105 10.64 -10.14 1.33
N LEU A 106 11.40 -10.81 2.20
CA LEU A 106 11.25 -12.25 2.45
C LEU A 106 10.45 -12.41 3.74
N ASP A 107 9.18 -12.69 3.58
CA ASP A 107 8.13 -12.66 4.61
C ASP A 107 8.05 -13.99 5.38
N LEU A 108 7.83 -13.88 6.69
CA LEU A 108 7.65 -14.99 7.62
C LEU A 108 6.19 -15.17 8.05
N PHE A 109 5.22 -14.67 7.28
CA PHE A 109 3.77 -14.86 7.49
C PHE A 109 3.17 -14.22 8.74
N LEU A 110 3.93 -14.08 9.82
CA LEU A 110 3.50 -13.46 11.07
C LEU A 110 3.50 -11.94 10.94
N ASP A 111 2.42 -11.30 11.38
CA ASP A 111 2.25 -9.85 11.29
C ASP A 111 1.78 -9.27 12.64
N VAL A 112 2.17 -8.03 12.94
CA VAL A 112 1.61 -7.25 14.05
C VAL A 112 0.78 -6.11 13.46
N LEU A 113 -0.52 -6.08 13.77
CA LEU A 113 -1.44 -5.03 13.36
C LEU A 113 -1.57 -4.00 14.48
N VAL A 114 -1.51 -2.71 14.15
CA VAL A 114 -1.59 -1.62 15.13
C VAL A 114 -2.57 -0.57 14.64
N LEU A 115 -3.42 -0.09 15.55
CA LEU A 115 -4.33 1.03 15.32
C LEU A 115 -3.66 2.38 15.65
N PRO A 116 -4.17 3.52 15.14
CA PRO A 116 -3.60 4.84 15.42
C PRO A 116 -3.55 5.23 16.91
N ASN A 117 -4.36 4.58 17.75
CA ASN A 117 -4.32 4.77 19.20
C ASN A 117 -3.28 3.89 19.92
N GLY A 118 -2.53 3.06 19.19
CA GLY A 118 -1.51 2.17 19.73
C GLY A 118 -2.01 0.79 20.17
N GLU A 119 -3.32 0.53 20.14
CA GLU A 119 -3.82 -0.84 20.35
C GLU A 119 -3.31 -1.75 19.22
N TYR A 120 -2.92 -2.98 19.55
CA TYR A 120 -2.37 -3.91 18.58
C TYR A 120 -2.86 -5.35 18.78
N GLU A 121 -2.70 -6.15 17.74
CA GLU A 121 -2.92 -7.60 17.77
C GLU A 121 -1.84 -8.33 16.95
N LEU A 122 -1.52 -9.56 17.38
CA LEU A 122 -0.67 -10.48 16.63
C LEU A 122 -1.58 -11.37 15.78
N VAL A 123 -1.30 -11.47 14.48
CA VAL A 123 -2.14 -12.22 13.54
C VAL A 123 -1.31 -13.19 12.70
N ASP A 124 -2.00 -14.07 11.98
CA ASP A 124 -1.43 -15.03 11.03
C ASP A 124 -0.48 -16.08 11.65
N GLU A 125 -0.62 -16.34 12.95
CA GLU A 125 0.07 -17.43 13.67
C GLU A 125 -0.19 -18.80 13.04
N ASP A 126 -1.41 -19.03 12.55
CA ASP A 126 -1.77 -20.27 11.87
C ASP A 126 -1.10 -20.40 10.49
N ASP A 127 -0.87 -19.29 9.78
CA ASP A 127 -0.12 -19.30 8.52
C ASP A 127 1.35 -19.60 8.76
N LEU A 128 1.93 -19.02 9.82
CA LEU A 128 3.28 -19.34 10.26
C LEU A 128 3.41 -20.84 10.63
N LEU A 129 2.44 -21.40 11.36
CA LEU A 129 2.43 -22.82 11.73
C LEU A 129 2.26 -23.73 10.52
N ARG A 130 1.36 -23.39 9.58
CA ARG A 130 1.24 -24.11 8.30
C ARG A 130 2.56 -24.11 7.54
N ALA A 131 3.20 -22.96 7.40
CA ALA A 131 4.49 -22.85 6.72
C ALA A 131 5.58 -23.72 7.39
N LEU A 132 5.55 -23.89 8.71
CA LEU A 132 6.45 -24.81 9.41
C LEU A 132 6.12 -26.27 9.07
N ASN A 133 4.84 -26.65 9.12
CA ASN A 133 4.39 -28.01 8.83
C ASN A 133 4.67 -28.43 7.38
N ASP A 134 4.53 -27.49 6.45
CA ASP A 134 4.80 -27.68 5.03
C ASP A 134 6.31 -27.57 4.68
N ALA A 135 7.17 -27.43 5.70
CA ALA A 135 8.62 -27.26 5.58
C ALA A 135 9.05 -26.05 4.72
N GLU A 136 8.17 -25.07 4.53
CA GLU A 136 8.49 -23.80 3.86
C GLU A 136 9.40 -22.90 4.69
N ILE A 137 9.40 -23.11 6.01
CA ILE A 137 10.29 -22.47 6.96
C ILE A 137 10.85 -23.51 7.93
N THR A 138 12.04 -23.22 8.47
CA THR A 138 12.67 -24.04 9.50
C THR A 138 12.10 -23.74 10.89
N ASN A 139 12.27 -24.67 11.83
CA ASN A 139 12.01 -24.42 13.25
C ASN A 139 12.69 -23.14 13.74
N LYS A 140 13.95 -22.89 13.35
CA LYS A 140 14.65 -21.66 13.72
C LYS A 140 13.92 -20.40 13.22
N GLN A 141 13.48 -20.38 11.97
CA GLN A 141 12.75 -19.24 11.40
C GLN A 141 11.39 -19.02 12.07
N TYR A 142 10.69 -20.10 12.42
CA TYR A 142 9.46 -20.05 13.19
C TYR A 142 9.65 -19.34 14.54
N HIS A 143 10.67 -19.74 15.31
CA HIS A 143 10.98 -19.10 16.59
C HIS A 143 11.46 -17.65 16.41
N GLU A 144 12.28 -17.38 15.38
CA GLU A 144 12.72 -16.03 15.08
C GLU A 144 11.56 -15.09 14.77
N ALA A 145 10.51 -15.55 14.08
CA ALA A 145 9.34 -14.74 13.78
C ALA A 145 8.70 -14.18 15.06
N TYR A 146 8.42 -15.04 16.04
CA TYR A 146 7.89 -14.64 17.34
C TYR A 146 8.82 -13.71 18.12
N VAL A 147 10.14 -13.99 18.12
CA VAL A 147 11.11 -13.11 18.80
C VAL A 147 11.07 -11.70 18.23
N ILE A 148 10.99 -11.56 16.91
CA ILE A 148 10.95 -10.24 16.25
C ILE A 148 9.61 -9.55 16.54
N ALA A 149 8.49 -10.27 16.44
CA ALA A 149 7.16 -9.73 16.74
C ALA A 149 7.08 -9.20 18.18
N HIS A 150 7.51 -10.00 19.16
CA HIS A 150 7.52 -9.57 20.57
C HIS A 150 8.44 -8.37 20.82
N GLN A 151 9.63 -8.33 20.21
CA GLN A 151 10.52 -7.17 20.30
C GLN A 151 9.90 -5.90 19.68
N LEU A 152 9.02 -6.06 18.71
CA LEU A 152 8.30 -4.95 18.10
C LEU A 152 7.14 -4.50 18.98
N MET A 153 6.35 -5.43 19.52
CA MET A 153 5.26 -5.17 20.46
C MET A 153 5.76 -4.41 21.69
N ILE A 154 6.89 -4.82 22.28
CA ILE A 154 7.52 -4.09 23.40
C ILE A 154 7.83 -2.63 23.03
N LYS A 155 8.24 -2.34 21.78
CA LYS A 155 8.52 -0.97 21.33
C LYS A 155 7.25 -0.17 21.07
N ILE A 156 6.19 -0.82 20.59
CA ILE A 156 4.88 -0.23 20.40
C ILE A 156 4.31 0.15 21.78
N ASP A 157 4.34 -0.77 22.75
CA ASP A 157 3.92 -0.53 24.14
C ASP A 157 4.71 0.61 24.80
N ALA A 158 6.01 0.69 24.52
CA ALA A 158 6.86 1.70 25.13
C ALA A 158 6.60 3.11 24.59
N ASP A 159 6.49 3.28 23.27
CA ASP A 159 6.34 4.60 22.63
C ASP A 159 5.89 4.49 21.16
N PHE A 160 4.63 4.10 20.96
CA PHE A 160 4.02 4.11 19.62
C PHE A 160 3.97 5.52 18.98
N PRO A 161 3.63 6.62 19.69
CA PRO A 161 3.63 7.96 19.10
C PRO A 161 4.95 8.34 18.44
N ALA A 162 6.10 8.09 19.08
CA ALA A 162 7.39 8.38 18.44
C ALA A 162 7.71 7.45 17.26
N MET A 163 7.14 6.23 17.23
CA MET A 163 7.22 5.35 16.07
C MET A 163 6.37 5.90 14.91
N GLN A 164 5.15 6.34 15.21
CA GLN A 164 4.22 6.98 14.28
C GLN A 164 4.85 8.25 13.67
N ASP A 165 5.52 9.09 14.45
CA ASP A 165 6.23 10.28 13.95
C ASP A 165 7.29 9.93 12.89
N LYS A 166 8.05 8.84 13.10
CA LYS A 166 9.06 8.36 12.14
C LYS A 166 8.42 7.81 10.87
N ILE A 167 7.28 7.14 11.00
CA ILE A 167 6.48 6.64 9.88
C ILE A 167 5.91 7.83 9.08
N MET A 168 5.33 8.82 9.75
CA MET A 168 4.79 10.01 9.10
C MET A 168 5.89 10.87 8.49
N TYR A 169 7.10 10.92 9.06
CA TYR A 169 8.25 11.52 8.39
C TYR A 169 8.49 10.89 7.00
N CYS A 170 8.36 9.57 6.88
CA CYS A 170 8.48 8.87 5.60
C CYS A 170 7.37 9.29 4.63
N PHE A 171 6.12 9.35 5.10
CA PHE A 171 4.98 9.80 4.30
C PHE A 171 5.19 11.19 3.70
N HIS A 172 5.48 12.19 4.54
CA HIS A 172 5.70 13.57 4.08
C HIS A 172 6.85 13.66 3.08
N LYS A 173 7.92 12.89 3.30
CA LYS A 173 9.08 12.87 2.40
C LYS A 173 8.73 12.35 1.01
N ILE A 174 7.91 11.30 0.90
CA ILE A 174 7.50 10.77 -0.40
C ILE A 174 6.49 11.69 -1.09
N LYS A 175 5.52 12.29 -0.37
CA LYS A 175 4.57 13.25 -0.94
C LYS A 175 5.27 14.49 -1.51
N GLN A 176 6.26 15.03 -0.82
CA GLN A 176 7.08 16.15 -1.33
C GLN A 176 7.79 15.80 -2.65
N LYS A 177 8.30 14.57 -2.77
CA LYS A 177 8.94 14.10 -4.01
C LYS A 177 7.95 13.89 -5.15
N ALA A 178 6.74 13.41 -4.87
CA ALA A 178 5.68 13.27 -5.86
C ALA A 178 5.22 14.64 -6.40
N GLN A 179 4.93 15.59 -5.51
CA GLN A 179 4.51 16.96 -5.89
C GLN A 179 5.59 17.72 -6.68
N GLY A 180 6.87 17.56 -6.30
CA GLY A 180 8.00 18.14 -7.03
C GLY A 180 8.23 17.56 -8.43
N ARG A 181 7.63 16.41 -8.78
CA ARG A 181 7.61 15.88 -10.15
C ARG A 181 6.48 16.50 -10.97
N HIS A 182 5.29 16.68 -10.40
CA HIS A 182 4.16 17.32 -11.07
C HIS A 182 4.45 18.79 -11.45
N SER A 183 5.14 19.55 -10.59
CA SER A 183 5.52 20.94 -10.92
C SER A 183 6.54 21.05 -12.06
N LYS A 184 7.45 20.08 -12.19
CA LYS A 184 8.43 20.03 -13.29
C LYS A 184 7.81 19.64 -14.64
N PHE A 185 6.79 18.79 -14.64
CA PHE A 185 6.04 18.46 -15.87
C PHE A 185 5.15 19.62 -16.33
N ARG A 186 4.49 20.33 -15.40
CA ARG A 186 3.64 21.50 -15.73
C ARG A 186 4.44 22.67 -16.35
N ASN A 187 5.71 22.83 -15.98
CA ASN A 187 6.58 23.88 -16.53
C ASN A 187 7.20 23.55 -17.90
N LYS A 188 7.10 22.31 -18.40
CA LYS A 188 7.56 21.93 -19.75
C LYS A 188 6.53 22.19 -20.86
N PHE A 189 5.26 22.37 -20.52
CA PHE A 189 4.17 22.68 -21.46
C PHE A 189 3.78 24.17 -21.42
N LYS A 190 4.75 25.09 -21.44
CA LYS A 190 4.46 26.49 -21.83
C LYS A 190 4.59 26.59 -23.36
N PRO A 191 3.55 26.98 -24.10
CA PRO A 191 3.69 27.23 -25.53
C PRO A 191 4.70 28.35 -25.72
N LYS A 192 5.74 28.12 -26.53
CA LYS A 192 6.64 29.20 -26.95
C LYS A 192 5.83 30.21 -27.75
N HIS A 193 5.55 31.37 -27.16
CA HIS A 193 5.07 32.53 -27.91
C HIS A 193 6.07 32.85 -29.02
N ARG A 194 5.71 32.57 -30.27
CA ARG A 194 6.36 33.13 -31.45
C ARG A 194 6.11 34.64 -31.44
N LYS A 195 7.17 35.44 -31.34
CA LYS A 195 7.12 36.88 -31.59
C LYS A 195 6.79 37.11 -33.07
N GLY A 196 5.53 37.44 -33.35
CA GLY A 196 5.05 37.91 -34.64
C GLY A 196 5.11 39.44 -34.71
N ARG A 197 5.74 39.92 -35.77
CA ARG A 197 5.99 41.32 -36.16
C ARG A 197 4.73 42.19 -36.19
N ASN A 198 4.91 43.46 -35.83
CA ASN A 198 3.98 44.58 -36.10
C ASN A 198 3.55 44.63 -37.58
N GLN A 199 2.25 44.83 -37.83
CA GLN A 199 1.76 45.66 -38.93
C GLN A 199 0.35 46.20 -38.62
N LYS A 200 0.12 47.44 -39.04
CA LYS A 200 -0.99 48.33 -38.69
C LYS A 200 -2.29 48.01 -39.44
N SER A 201 -3.40 48.32 -38.76
CA SER A 201 -4.71 48.83 -39.22
C SER A 201 -5.20 48.57 -40.65
N HIS A 202 -6.42 48.03 -40.76
CA HIS A 202 -7.54 48.75 -41.38
C HIS A 202 -8.90 48.18 -40.95
N THR A 203 -9.82 49.10 -40.69
CA THR A 203 -11.25 48.93 -40.40
C THR A 203 -12.05 48.40 -41.59
N THR A 204 -13.04 47.55 -41.36
CA THR A 204 -14.38 47.65 -42.00
C THR A 204 -15.39 46.70 -41.34
N ARG A 205 -16.65 47.14 -41.41
CA ARG A 205 -17.89 46.68 -40.78
C ARG A 205 -18.66 45.77 -41.76
N ALA A 206 -19.73 45.11 -41.27
CA ALA A 206 -20.75 44.31 -41.98
C ALA A 206 -20.45 42.79 -42.03
N GLN A 207 -21.39 41.84 -41.94
CA GLN A 207 -22.84 41.82 -41.79
C GLN A 207 -23.25 40.40 -41.36
N GLN A 208 -24.45 40.27 -40.80
CA GLN A 208 -25.15 39.00 -40.52
C GLN A 208 -25.28 38.11 -41.78
N SER A 209 -25.29 36.80 -41.61
CA SER A 209 -26.27 35.94 -42.26
C SER A 209 -26.43 34.60 -41.54
N HIS A 210 -27.70 34.28 -41.28
CA HIS A 210 -28.19 32.96 -40.92
C HIS A 210 -27.97 31.99 -42.08
N PHE A 211 -27.62 30.74 -41.78
CA PHE A 211 -28.13 29.60 -42.54
C PHE A 211 -28.40 28.42 -41.62
N ASN A 212 -29.69 28.07 -41.55
CA ASN A 212 -30.20 26.79 -41.09
C ASN A 212 -29.85 25.72 -42.13
N ASN A 213 -29.50 24.50 -41.69
CA ASN A 213 -30.10 23.33 -42.33
C ASN A 213 -30.13 22.11 -41.40
N LYS A 214 -31.32 21.51 -41.38
CA LYS A 214 -31.71 20.29 -40.66
C LYS A 214 -31.41 19.04 -41.50
N SER A 215 -31.47 17.91 -40.80
CA SER A 215 -31.77 16.54 -41.26
C SER A 215 -30.54 15.76 -41.79
N ASN A 216 -30.40 14.45 -41.60
CA ASN A 216 -31.29 13.42 -41.09
C ASN A 216 -30.48 12.15 -40.77
N HIS A 217 -31.10 11.21 -40.05
CA HIS A 217 -30.84 9.75 -39.98
C HIS A 217 -29.92 9.14 -38.89
N LYS A 218 -30.61 8.41 -37.98
CA LYS A 218 -30.18 7.33 -37.07
C LYS A 218 -29.99 5.99 -37.86
N PRO A 219 -29.84 4.82 -37.19
CA PRO A 219 -28.72 4.31 -36.38
C PRO A 219 -28.31 2.89 -36.84
N GLN A 220 -27.25 2.29 -36.27
CA GLN A 220 -26.99 0.83 -36.08
C GLN A 220 -25.53 0.69 -35.56
N ARG A 221 -25.10 -0.26 -34.73
CA ARG A 221 -25.63 -1.54 -34.27
C ARG A 221 -24.86 -1.94 -33.00
N LYS A 222 -25.54 -2.54 -32.03
CA LYS A 222 -24.93 -3.22 -30.87
C LYS A 222 -24.27 -4.52 -31.34
N ASN A 223 -23.06 -4.80 -30.88
CA ASN A 223 -22.53 -6.16 -30.82
C ASN A 223 -22.19 -6.53 -29.38
N LYS A 224 -22.97 -7.48 -28.86
CA LYS A 224 -22.67 -8.28 -27.67
C LYS A 224 -21.71 -9.39 -28.12
N GLY A 225 -20.53 -9.45 -27.51
CA GLY A 225 -19.61 -10.59 -27.62
C GLY A 225 -19.61 -11.36 -26.31
N GLN A 226 -20.26 -12.52 -26.31
CA GLN A 226 -20.04 -13.59 -25.34
C GLN A 226 -18.58 -14.06 -25.43
N TRP A 227 -17.92 -14.24 -24.29
CA TRP A 227 -16.78 -15.16 -24.19
C TRP A 227 -17.06 -16.21 -23.12
N GLN A 228 -16.86 -17.44 -23.55
CA GLN A 228 -17.18 -18.69 -22.87
C GLN A 228 -16.25 -18.96 -21.69
N ARG A 229 -16.81 -19.70 -20.73
CA ARG A 229 -16.13 -20.34 -19.61
C ARG A 229 -15.21 -21.45 -20.11
N HIS A 230 -13.99 -21.50 -19.61
CA HIS A 230 -13.29 -22.75 -19.30
C HIS A 230 -12.46 -22.58 -18.01
N ASN A 231 -12.54 -23.64 -17.18
CA ASN A 231 -11.86 -23.91 -15.92
C ASN A 231 -10.31 -23.91 -16.09
N ASN A 232 -9.42 -23.92 -15.08
CA ASN A 232 -9.52 -24.41 -13.71
C ASN A 232 -8.34 -23.89 -12.85
N GLU A 233 -8.58 -23.80 -11.54
CA GLU A 233 -7.64 -24.08 -10.44
C GLU A 233 -6.19 -23.59 -10.51
N GLN A 234 -5.93 -22.43 -9.92
CA GLN A 234 -4.89 -22.17 -8.91
C GLN A 234 -4.93 -20.68 -8.55
N GLN A 235 -4.67 -20.35 -7.28
CA GLN A 235 -4.66 -18.99 -6.70
C GLN A 235 -6.00 -18.51 -6.12
N HIS A 236 -6.51 -19.26 -5.16
CA HIS A 236 -7.20 -18.68 -4.00
C HIS A 236 -6.20 -18.69 -2.84
N ASN A 237 -5.66 -17.52 -2.47
CA ASN A 237 -5.16 -17.20 -1.11
C ASN A 237 -4.65 -15.76 -1.03
N ASP A 238 -5.46 -14.81 -1.51
CA ASP A 238 -5.43 -13.44 -1.01
C ASP A 238 -6.91 -13.09 -0.78
N SER A 239 -7.30 -12.81 0.46
CA SER A 239 -8.68 -12.53 0.97
C SER A 239 -9.60 -13.72 1.36
N LYS A 240 -9.14 -14.59 2.26
CA LYS A 240 -10.05 -15.30 3.19
C LYS A 240 -9.61 -15.09 4.64
N GLN A 241 -9.96 -13.95 5.23
CA GLN A 241 -10.15 -13.87 6.67
C GLN A 241 -11.59 -14.31 6.94
N GLN A 242 -11.76 -15.59 7.29
CA GLN A 242 -13.00 -16.06 7.91
C GLN A 242 -13.16 -15.35 9.25
N THR A 243 -14.36 -14.84 9.53
CA THR A 243 -14.77 -14.35 10.84
C THR A 243 -14.38 -15.36 11.92
N ARG A 244 -13.35 -15.06 12.72
CA ARG A 244 -12.91 -15.89 13.83
C ARG A 244 -13.35 -15.27 15.14
N THR A 245 -14.07 -16.07 15.93
CA THR A 245 -14.46 -15.73 17.29
C THR A 245 -13.20 -15.68 18.15
N VAL A 246 -12.82 -14.48 18.61
CA VAL A 246 -11.67 -14.28 19.49
C VAL A 246 -11.99 -14.88 20.85
N LYS A 247 -11.32 -15.99 21.21
CA LYS A 247 -11.17 -16.35 22.62
C LYS A 247 -10.20 -15.36 23.24
N LYS A 248 -10.63 -14.62 24.27
CA LYS A 248 -9.73 -13.86 25.14
C LYS A 248 -8.75 -14.84 25.78
N GLU A 249 -7.54 -14.96 25.26
CA GLU A 249 -6.41 -15.45 26.06
C GLU A 249 -5.82 -14.28 26.84
N GLN A 250 -5.60 -14.50 28.14
CA GLN A 250 -4.89 -13.53 28.99
C GLN A 250 -3.47 -13.32 28.46
N PRO A 251 -2.88 -12.12 28.62
CA PRO A 251 -1.52 -11.84 28.18
C PRO A 251 -0.54 -12.82 28.85
N LYS A 252 0.07 -13.70 28.06
CA LYS A 252 1.15 -14.60 28.51
C LYS A 252 2.33 -13.75 28.92
N THR A 253 2.82 -13.99 30.12
CA THR A 253 3.88 -13.20 30.76
C THR A 253 5.26 -13.57 30.20
N LEU A 254 6.26 -12.71 30.37
CA LEU A 254 7.67 -13.01 30.06
C LEU A 254 8.17 -14.34 30.69
N LYS A 255 7.55 -14.81 31.78
CA LYS A 255 7.86 -16.10 32.39
C LYS A 255 7.43 -17.29 31.53
N ASP A 256 6.34 -17.17 30.78
CA ASP A 256 5.80 -18.27 29.95
C ASP A 256 6.75 -18.62 28.78
N TYR A 257 7.54 -17.64 28.33
CA TYR A 257 8.50 -17.81 27.24
C TYR A 257 9.93 -18.12 27.71
N SER A 258 10.22 -17.98 29.01
CA SER A 258 11.54 -18.29 29.58
C SER A 258 11.94 -19.77 29.41
N LYS A 259 10.96 -20.65 29.24
CA LYS A 259 11.17 -22.09 28.97
C LYS A 259 11.79 -22.35 27.58
N PHE A 260 11.71 -21.39 26.66
CA PHE A 260 12.21 -21.53 25.29
C PHE A 260 13.53 -20.80 25.04
N ILE A 261 14.06 -20.06 26.02
CA ILE A 261 15.32 -19.30 25.91
C ILE A 261 16.54 -20.10 26.43
N ARG A 262 16.34 -21.30 26.99
CA ARG A 262 17.45 -22.20 27.36
C ARG A 262 17.57 -23.38 26.39
N LYS A 263 18.41 -23.22 25.37
CA LYS A 263 19.38 -24.23 24.89
C LYS A 263 20.42 -23.57 23.99
#